data_AF-A0A142CWT4-F1
#
_entry.id   AF-A0A142CWT4-F1
#
_cell.length_a   1.000
_cell.length_b   1.000
_cell.length_c   1.000
_cell.angle_alpha   90.00
_cell.angle_beta   90.00
_cell.angle_gamma   90.00
#
_symmetry.space_group_name_H-M   'P 1'
#
loop_
_entity.id
_entity.type
_entity.pdbx_description
1 polymer ?
#
loop_
_entity_poly.entity_id
_entity_poly.type
_entity_poly.pdbx_seq_one_letter_code
_entity_poly.pdbx_strand_id
1 'polypeptide(L)'
;MKAQSSLEYLFMLVAMFVLVLGTLFAYNQGVLPHTIQTGEQVSSLSLQNSAQYIIVQFNATGTWENIKSKAVSISTSNGKTTCTVQGTSYSGDYSGVINYDTNGRNLGQIYDDCMDGNDEACKVIICALGS
;
A
#
# COMPACT_ATOMS: atom_id res chain seq x y z
N MET A 1 -46.91 -24.87 -29.33
CA MET A 1 -45.47 -24.77 -29.64
C MET A 1 -44.98 -23.35 -29.29
N LYS A 2 -44.57 -23.07 -28.04
CA LYS A 2 -44.00 -21.76 -27.66
C LYS A 2 -43.28 -21.74 -26.29
N ALA A 3 -42.89 -22.90 -25.76
CA ALA A 3 -42.16 -23.00 -24.50
C ALA A 3 -40.76 -23.62 -24.63
N GLN A 4 -40.41 -24.14 -25.81
CA GLN A 4 -39.14 -24.85 -26.02
C GLN A 4 -37.99 -23.90 -26.41
N SER A 5 -38.30 -22.78 -27.09
CA SER A 5 -37.29 -21.80 -27.52
C SER A 5 -36.75 -20.95 -26.36
N SER A 6 -37.55 -20.67 -25.32
CA SER A 6 -37.12 -19.86 -24.17
C SER A 6 -36.09 -20.57 -23.28
N LEU A 7 -36.09 -21.90 -23.26
CA LEU A 7 -35.17 -22.69 -22.45
C LEU A 7 -33.74 -22.61 -23.02
N GLU A 8 -33.61 -22.70 -24.35
CA GLU A 8 -32.32 -22.62 -25.04
C GLU A 8 -31.67 -21.24 -24.89
N TYR A 9 -32.47 -20.16 -24.95
CA TYR A 9 -31.96 -18.81 -24.70
C TYR A 9 -31.48 -18.62 -23.25
N LEU A 10 -32.15 -19.24 -22.27
CA LEU A 10 -31.75 -19.16 -20.87
C LEU A 10 -30.43 -19.91 -20.64
N PHE A 11 -30.26 -21.08 -21.25
CA PHE A 11 -28.98 -21.81 -21.20
C PHE A 11 -27.85 -21.05 -21.89
N MET A 12 -28.10 -20.38 -23.01
CA MET A 12 -27.09 -19.56 -23.69
C MET A 12 -26.65 -18.36 -22.82
N LEU A 13 -27.62 -17.69 -22.16
CA LEU A 13 -27.32 -16.60 -21.22
C LEU A 13 -26.51 -17.08 -20.02
N VAL A 14 -26.92 -18.19 -19.39
CA VAL A 14 -26.21 -18.75 -18.24
C VAL A 14 -24.80 -19.19 -18.63
N ALA A 15 -24.61 -19.80 -19.80
CA ALA A 15 -23.28 -20.20 -20.28
C ALA A 15 -22.35 -18.99 -20.48
N MET A 16 -22.89 -17.87 -20.98
CA MET A 16 -22.11 -16.63 -21.12
C MET A 16 -21.67 -16.08 -19.75
N PHE A 17 -22.55 -16.08 -18.75
CA PHE A 17 -22.20 -15.67 -17.38
C PHE A 17 -21.18 -16.60 -16.73
N VAL A 18 -21.32 -17.91 -16.91
CA VAL A 18 -20.38 -18.90 -16.36
C VAL A 18 -19.00 -18.77 -17.00
N LEU A 19 -18.92 -18.47 -18.31
CA LEU A 19 -17.63 -18.22 -18.96
C LEU A 19 -16.99 -16.93 -18.47
N VAL A 20 -17.75 -15.84 -18.32
CA VAL A 20 -17.21 -14.56 -17.82
C VAL A 20 -16.77 -14.68 -16.35
N LEU A 21 -17.59 -15.30 -15.51
CA LEU A 21 -17.22 -15.54 -14.10
C LEU A 21 -16.05 -16.52 -14.01
N GLY A 22 -16.07 -17.60 -14.78
CA GLY A 22 -14.99 -18.59 -14.83
C GLY A 22 -13.67 -17.99 -15.27
N THR A 23 -13.65 -17.12 -16.29
CA THR A 23 -12.43 -16.41 -16.71
C THR A 23 -12.02 -15.33 -15.74
N LEU A 24 -12.94 -14.61 -15.08
CA LEU A 24 -12.60 -13.67 -14.02
C LEU A 24 -11.94 -14.39 -12.83
N PHE A 25 -12.52 -15.51 -12.39
CA PHE A 25 -11.93 -16.31 -11.31
C PHE A 25 -10.62 -16.97 -11.75
N ALA A 26 -10.51 -17.52 -12.96
CA ALA A 26 -9.28 -18.13 -13.48
C ALA A 26 -8.16 -17.11 -13.75
N TYR A 27 -8.48 -15.94 -14.30
CA TYR A 27 -7.54 -14.83 -14.47
C TYR A 27 -7.07 -14.30 -13.10
N ASN A 28 -7.97 -14.29 -12.11
CA ASN A 28 -7.64 -13.99 -10.72
C ASN A 28 -7.05 -15.19 -9.96
N GLN A 29 -6.94 -16.39 -10.54
CA GLN A 29 -6.25 -17.52 -9.89
C GLN A 29 -4.71 -17.41 -9.97
N GLY A 30 -4.17 -16.28 -10.41
CA GLY A 30 -2.78 -15.89 -10.17
C GLY A 30 -2.60 -14.88 -9.03
N VAL A 31 -3.68 -14.23 -8.57
CA VAL A 31 -3.66 -13.30 -7.43
C VAL A 31 -4.99 -13.48 -6.69
N LEU A 32 -5.14 -14.62 -6.02
CA LEU A 32 -5.95 -14.61 -4.82
C LEU A 32 -5.26 -13.61 -3.88
N PRO A 33 -5.87 -12.45 -3.54
CA PRO A 33 -5.38 -11.74 -2.37
C PRO A 33 -5.47 -12.76 -1.24
N HIS A 34 -4.36 -13.02 -0.57
CA HIS A 34 -4.33 -13.86 0.62
C HIS A 34 -5.42 -13.37 1.56
N THR A 35 -6.59 -14.00 1.50
CA THR A 35 -7.73 -13.63 2.31
C THR A 35 -7.48 -14.23 3.69
N ILE A 36 -7.09 -13.31 4.57
CA ILE A 36 -7.44 -13.25 5.98
C ILE A 36 -6.48 -14.01 6.93
N GLN A 37 -5.34 -13.37 7.23
CA GLN A 37 -4.82 -13.32 8.61
C GLN A 37 -5.33 -12.02 9.27
N THR A 38 -6.27 -12.18 10.20
CA THR A 38 -7.47 -11.33 10.42
C THR A 38 -7.29 -10.03 11.23
N GLY A 39 -6.10 -9.41 11.25
CA GLY A 39 -5.96 -8.12 11.95
C GLY A 39 -4.67 -7.38 11.61
N GLU A 40 -3.53 -7.99 11.92
CA GLU A 40 -2.21 -7.40 11.66
C GLU A 40 -1.90 -7.24 10.16
N GLN A 41 -2.26 -8.21 9.33
CA GLN A 41 -2.01 -8.13 7.88
C GLN A 41 -2.87 -7.07 7.18
N VAL A 42 -4.07 -6.81 7.70
CA VAL A 42 -4.93 -5.75 7.16
C VAL A 42 -4.36 -4.38 7.52
N SER A 43 -3.76 -4.24 8.72
CA SER A 43 -3.04 -3.02 9.08
C SER A 43 -1.75 -2.82 8.28
N SER A 44 -0.96 -3.87 8.05
CA SER A 44 0.30 -3.77 7.30
C SER A 44 0.07 -3.39 5.84
N LEU A 45 -0.87 -4.06 5.17
CA LEU A 45 -1.24 -3.74 3.79
C LEU A 45 -1.83 -2.32 3.67
N SER A 46 -2.59 -1.88 4.66
CA SER A 46 -3.09 -0.50 4.70
C SER A 46 -1.95 0.52 4.80
N LEU A 47 -0.94 0.26 5.65
CA LEU A 47 0.22 1.13 5.81
C LEU A 47 1.05 1.19 4.52
N GLN A 48 1.29 0.05 3.87
CA GLN A 48 1.98 -0.02 2.58
C GLN A 48 1.24 0.76 1.51
N ASN A 49 -0.09 0.60 1.41
CA ASN A 49 -0.89 1.35 0.45
C ASN A 49 -0.85 2.86 0.70
N SER A 50 -0.89 3.29 1.96
CA SER A 50 -0.75 4.71 2.31
C SER A 50 0.62 5.27 1.94
N ALA A 51 1.71 4.55 2.27
CA ALA A 51 3.05 4.93 1.88
C ALA A 51 3.20 5.01 0.35
N GLN A 52 2.71 3.98 -0.36
CA GLN A 52 2.71 3.92 -1.82
C GLN A 52 2.00 5.12 -2.45
N TYR A 53 0.81 5.46 -1.93
CA TYR A 53 0.03 6.58 -2.43
C TYR A 53 0.78 7.91 -2.30
N ILE A 54 1.42 8.15 -1.15
CA ILE A 54 2.25 9.34 -0.92
C ILE A 54 3.40 9.36 -1.94
N ILE A 55 4.14 8.26 -2.09
CA ILE A 55 5.26 8.21 -3.03
C ILE A 55 4.82 8.42 -4.48
N VAL A 56 3.66 7.91 -4.90
CA VAL A 56 3.10 8.15 -6.23
C VAL A 56 2.82 9.65 -6.47
N GLN A 57 2.28 10.37 -5.47
CA GLN A 57 2.08 11.82 -5.59
C GLN A 57 3.41 12.59 -5.70
N PHE A 58 4.41 12.21 -4.91
CA PHE A 58 5.74 12.81 -4.96
C PHE A 58 6.46 12.50 -6.27
N ASN A 59 6.25 11.33 -6.85
CA ASN A 59 6.73 10.99 -8.19
C ASN A 59 6.05 11.82 -9.28
N ALA A 60 4.73 12.03 -9.19
CA ALA A 60 3.99 12.84 -10.15
C ALA A 60 4.48 14.30 -10.20
N THR A 61 4.99 14.83 -9.08
CA THR A 61 5.58 16.18 -9.00
C THR A 61 7.09 16.20 -9.29
N GLY A 62 7.72 15.04 -9.53
CA GLY A 62 9.18 14.91 -9.70
C GLY A 62 9.99 15.13 -8.42
N THR A 63 9.32 15.26 -7.27
CA THR A 63 9.96 15.55 -5.98
C THR A 63 10.65 14.32 -5.40
N TRP A 64 10.08 13.13 -5.61
CA TRP A 64 10.60 11.87 -5.06
C TRP A 64 12.07 11.63 -5.38
N GLU A 65 12.47 11.82 -6.64
CA GLU A 65 13.85 11.62 -7.10
C GLU A 65 14.87 12.52 -6.35
N ASN A 66 14.43 13.71 -5.93
CA ASN A 66 15.27 14.67 -5.20
C ASN A 66 15.40 14.34 -3.71
N ILE A 67 14.38 13.71 -3.12
CA ILE A 67 14.32 13.45 -1.69
C ILE A 67 14.63 12.01 -1.31
N LYS A 68 14.50 11.04 -2.22
CA LYS A 68 14.69 9.60 -1.91
C LYS A 68 16.08 9.27 -1.37
N SER A 69 17.11 10.03 -1.75
CA SER A 69 18.49 9.86 -1.26
C SER A 69 18.76 10.58 0.06
N LYS A 70 17.80 11.36 0.58
CA LYS A 70 17.94 12.09 1.84
C LYS A 70 17.72 11.17 3.02
N ALA A 71 18.52 11.37 4.06
CA ALA A 71 18.38 10.65 5.32
C ALA A 71 17.12 11.08 6.07
N VAL A 72 16.54 10.17 6.85
CA VAL A 72 15.43 10.47 7.75
C VAL A 72 15.93 10.41 9.20
N SER A 73 15.63 11.44 9.97
CA SER A 73 15.83 11.44 11.41
C SER A 73 14.52 11.27 12.14
N ILE A 74 14.50 10.36 13.10
CA ILE A 74 13.36 10.12 13.98
C ILE A 74 13.73 10.63 15.37
N SER A 75 12.84 11.40 15.98
CA SER A 75 12.94 11.77 17.39
C SER A 75 11.63 11.44 18.08
N THR A 76 11.72 10.91 19.30
CA THR A 76 10.53 10.57 20.09
C THR A 76 10.53 11.39 21.37
N SER A 77 9.43 12.09 21.61
CA SER A 77 9.24 12.90 22.82
C SER A 77 7.79 12.80 23.26
N ASN A 78 7.55 12.61 24.57
CA ASN A 78 6.21 12.52 25.15
C ASN A 78 5.27 11.50 24.47
N GLY A 79 5.80 10.34 24.04
CA GLY A 79 5.03 9.28 23.38
C GLY A 79 4.61 9.58 21.94
N LYS A 80 5.15 10.67 21.35
CA LYS A 80 4.95 11.08 19.97
C LYS A 80 6.27 11.00 19.23
N THR A 81 6.24 10.52 17.99
CA THR A 81 7.40 10.45 17.13
C THR A 81 7.33 11.54 16.07
N THR A 82 8.39 12.32 15.92
CA THR A 82 8.58 13.31 14.86
C THR A 82 9.60 12.77 13.87
N CYS A 83 9.25 12.78 12.59
CA CYS A 83 10.11 12.34 11.49
C CYS A 83 10.46 13.52 10.61
N THR A 84 11.75 13.71 10.33
CA THR A 84 12.25 14.82 9.54
C THR A 84 13.15 14.29 8.43
N VAL A 85 12.90 14.73 7.19
CA VAL A 85 13.74 14.41 6.05
C VAL A 85 14.85 15.46 5.96
N GLN A 86 16.09 15.02 6.18
CA GLN A 86 17.22 15.92 6.34
C GLN A 86 17.46 16.78 5.09
N GLY A 87 17.70 18.07 5.31
CA GLY A 87 17.96 19.04 4.25
C GLY A 87 16.73 19.38 3.40
N THR A 88 15.52 19.13 3.91
CA THR A 88 14.24 19.49 3.29
C THR A 88 13.30 20.13 4.32
N SER A 89 12.17 20.66 3.85
CA SER A 89 11.09 21.13 4.73
C SER A 89 10.13 20.03 5.16
N TYR A 90 10.32 18.78 4.69
CA TYR A 90 9.43 17.69 5.01
C TYR A 90 9.69 17.19 6.42
N SER A 91 8.69 17.41 7.27
CA SER A 91 8.68 16.93 8.63
C SER A 91 7.24 16.71 9.05
N GLY A 92 7.00 15.65 9.80
CA GLY A 92 5.69 15.38 10.34
C GLY A 92 5.76 14.57 11.61
N ASP A 93 4.58 14.20 12.08
CA ASP A 93 4.36 13.74 13.43
C ASP A 93 3.45 12.52 13.41
N TYR A 94 3.83 11.51 14.19
CA TYR A 94 3.09 10.28 14.37
C TYR A 94 2.64 10.14 15.82
N SER A 95 1.35 9.87 16.01
CA SER A 95 0.77 9.61 17.32
C SER A 95 1.16 8.20 17.78
N GLY A 96 2.30 8.11 18.45
CA GLY A 96 2.87 6.85 18.96
C GLY A 96 4.38 6.85 18.85
N VAL A 97 4.98 5.73 19.27
CA VAL A 97 6.42 5.48 19.12
C VAL A 97 6.63 4.61 17.89
N ILE A 98 7.47 5.08 16.96
CA ILE A 98 7.93 4.28 15.83
C ILE A 98 9.26 3.62 16.22
N ASN A 99 9.31 2.29 16.19
CA ASN A 99 10.50 1.51 16.53
C ASN A 99 11.21 1.04 15.27
N TYR A 100 11.86 1.97 14.57
CA TYR A 100 12.59 1.71 13.34
C TYR A 100 13.95 2.43 13.37
N ASP A 101 15.00 1.72 12.95
CA ASP A 101 16.35 2.28 12.91
C ASP A 101 16.60 3.01 11.59
N THR A 102 16.63 4.34 11.63
CA THR A 102 16.96 5.18 10.47
C THR A 102 18.44 5.53 10.33
N ASN A 103 19.33 5.02 11.20
CA ASN A 103 20.73 5.43 11.19
C ASN A 103 21.41 5.09 9.85
N GLY A 104 21.78 6.12 9.10
CA GLY A 104 22.41 5.99 7.78
C GLY A 104 21.48 5.54 6.66
N ARG A 105 20.17 5.41 6.91
CA ARG A 105 19.18 5.04 5.89
C ARG A 105 18.58 6.26 5.22
N ASN A 106 18.41 6.18 3.91
CA ASN A 106 17.69 7.19 3.13
C ASN A 106 16.21 6.83 2.93
N LEU A 107 15.41 7.82 2.53
CA LEU A 107 13.98 7.66 2.25
C LEU A 107 13.66 6.49 1.31
N GLY A 108 14.48 6.29 0.27
CA GLY A 108 14.31 5.20 -0.68
C GLY A 108 14.45 3.83 -0.02
N GLN A 109 15.50 3.63 0.77
CA GLN A 109 15.73 2.39 1.52
C GLN A 109 14.61 2.11 2.54
N ILE A 110 14.11 3.17 3.21
CA ILE A 110 13.01 3.04 4.17
C ILE A 110 11.71 2.67 3.44
N TYR A 111 11.50 3.22 2.25
CA TYR A 111 10.36 2.87 1.41
C TYR A 111 10.46 1.43 0.88
N ASP A 112 11.64 0.99 0.46
CA ASP A 112 11.86 -0.39 0.03
C ASP A 112 11.58 -1.36 1.20
N ASP A 113 12.10 -1.09 2.40
CA ASP A 113 11.81 -1.87 3.61
C ASP A 113 10.29 -1.91 3.91
N CYS A 114 9.58 -0.81 3.69
CA CYS A 114 8.12 -0.76 3.84
C CYS A 114 7.43 -1.67 2.83
N MET A 115 7.82 -1.65 1.56
CA MET A 115 7.27 -2.51 0.51
C MET A 115 7.62 -4.00 0.72
N ASP A 116 8.72 -4.28 1.41
CA ASP A 116 9.12 -5.63 1.83
C ASP A 116 8.34 -6.14 3.06
N GLY A 117 7.43 -5.33 3.59
CA GLY A 117 6.51 -5.71 4.68
C GLY A 117 6.90 -5.22 6.07
N ASN A 118 7.82 -4.25 6.19
CA ASN A 118 8.15 -3.64 7.47
C ASN A 118 7.19 -2.49 7.81
N ASP A 119 6.23 -2.75 8.69
CA ASP A 119 5.22 -1.78 9.12
C ASP A 119 5.80 -0.53 9.76
N GLU A 120 6.88 -0.67 10.55
CA GLU A 120 7.51 0.47 11.20
C GLU A 120 8.17 1.38 10.17
N ALA A 121 8.78 0.82 9.12
CA ALA A 121 9.29 1.60 8.00
C ALA A 121 8.18 2.36 7.27
N CYS A 122 7.01 1.74 7.07
CA CYS A 122 5.86 2.41 6.47
C CYS A 122 5.35 3.58 7.32
N LYS A 123 5.32 3.42 8.66
CA LYS A 123 4.98 4.50 9.58
C LYS A 123 5.96 5.66 9.47
N VAL A 124 7.25 5.41 9.24
CA VAL A 124 8.25 6.47 9.00
C VAL A 124 7.93 7.26 7.74
N ILE A 125 7.61 6.59 6.63
CA ILE A 125 7.24 7.27 5.37
C ILE A 125 6.00 8.15 5.57
N ILE A 126 4.96 7.61 6.20
CA ILE A 126 3.71 8.35 6.47
C ILE A 126 3.97 9.52 7.42
N CYS A 127 4.78 9.31 8.46
CA CYS A 127 5.16 10.34 9.41
C CYS A 127 5.98 11.48 8.77
N ALA A 128 6.91 11.15 7.88
CA ALA A 128 7.80 12.14 7.28
C ALA A 128 7.18 12.92 6.11
N LEU A 129 6.29 12.27 5.33
CA LEU A 129 5.77 12.79 4.07
C LEU A 129 4.23 12.91 4.00
N GLY A 130 3.51 12.41 5.00
CA GLY A 130 2.04 12.43 5.04
C GLY A 130 1.42 13.74 5.55
N SER A 131 2.24 14.77 5.78
CA SER A 131 1.82 16.11 6.23
C SER A 131 1.34 17.01 5.11
#